data_AF-A0A925I7N9-F1
#
_entry.id   AF-A0A925I7N9-F1
#
_cell.length_a   1.000
_cell.length_b   1.000
_cell.length_c   1.000
_cell.angle_alpha   90.00
_cell.angle_beta   90.00
_cell.angle_gamma   90.00
#
_symmetry.space_group_name_H-M   'P 1'
#
loop_
_entity.id
_entity.type
_entity.pdbx_description
1 polymer ?
#
loop_
_entity_poly.entity_id
_entity_poly.type
_entity_poly.pdbx_seq_one_letter_code
_entity_poly.pdbx_strand_id
1 'polypeptide(L)'
;MKKSLTILALSVMGVASTALGQQDPQFTQFFNTRLMYNPAYAGTNQAICFSALYRQQWVQFPGAPKTGVFNFDMHHTALGGIGFGASIMNDQLGADRTWSARAAFAKHFQLGGNGNGIFSLGLDAGIIQKQINGTWVAPQTLIDPSIPSNGGTGEVWKYNTQTLVWT
;
A
#
# COMPACT_ATOMS: atom_id res chain seq x y z
N MET A 1 -29.29 1.81 -34.27
CA MET A 1 -28.13 2.63 -33.83
C MET A 1 -28.44 3.48 -32.59
N LYS A 2 -29.52 4.28 -32.56
CA LYS A 2 -29.87 5.15 -31.40
C LYS A 2 -30.00 4.41 -30.06
N LYS A 3 -30.61 3.21 -30.04
CA LYS A 3 -30.79 2.38 -28.82
C LYS A 3 -29.46 1.89 -28.22
N SER A 4 -28.49 1.53 -29.06
CA SER A 4 -27.15 1.11 -28.62
C SER A 4 -26.35 2.28 -28.05
N LEU A 5 -26.51 3.48 -28.61
CA LEU A 5 -25.87 4.71 -28.13
C LEU A 5 -26.44 5.16 -26.78
N THR A 6 -27.75 5.00 -26.57
CA THR A 6 -28.38 5.25 -25.26
C THR A 6 -27.96 4.24 -24.20
N ILE A 7 -27.76 2.96 -24.56
CA ILE A 7 -27.27 1.93 -23.61
C ILE A 7 -25.82 2.24 -23.21
N LEU A 8 -24.98 2.63 -24.18
CA LEU A 8 -23.62 3.06 -23.91
C LEU A 8 -23.57 4.30 -23.00
N ALA A 9 -24.38 5.32 -23.29
CA ALA A 9 -24.46 6.54 -22.48
C ALA A 9 -24.93 6.25 -21.03
N LEU A 10 -25.91 5.35 -20.86
CA LEU A 10 -26.40 4.95 -19.55
C LEU A 10 -25.37 4.14 -18.76
N SER A 11 -24.58 3.29 -19.45
CA SER A 11 -23.48 2.54 -18.83
C SER A 11 -22.36 3.43 -18.33
N VAL A 12 -22.03 4.53 -19.03
CA VAL A 12 -21.00 5.49 -18.63
C VAL A 12 -21.44 6.31 -17.41
N MET A 13 -22.73 6.65 -17.28
CA MET A 13 -23.25 7.37 -16.11
C MET A 13 -23.30 6.53 -14.83
N GLY A 14 -23.40 5.20 -14.93
CA GLY A 14 -23.45 4.29 -13.78
C GLY A 14 -22.11 4.09 -13.05
N VAL A 15 -20.99 4.53 -13.63
CA VAL A 15 -19.64 4.33 -13.05
C VAL A 15 -19.21 5.49 -12.15
N ALA A 16 -20.04 6.52 -11.98
CA ALA A 16 -19.68 7.75 -11.25
C ALA A 16 -19.82 7.65 -9.71
N SER A 17 -20.25 6.51 -9.15
CA SER A 17 -20.28 6.29 -7.71
C SER A 17 -18.87 6.02 -7.18
N THR A 18 -18.21 7.07 -6.69
CA THR A 18 -16.91 6.99 -6.04
C THR A 18 -17.06 6.34 -4.67
N ALA A 19 -16.59 5.11 -4.52
CA ALA A 19 -16.49 4.44 -3.22
C ALA A 19 -15.33 5.06 -2.41
N LEU A 20 -15.66 5.95 -1.48
CA LEU A 20 -14.72 6.57 -0.53
C LEU A 20 -14.37 5.56 0.58
N GLY A 21 -13.56 4.54 0.28
CA GLY A 21 -13.22 3.52 1.28
C GLY A 21 -12.07 2.57 0.96
N GLN A 22 -11.42 2.68 -0.19
CA GLN A 22 -10.20 1.90 -0.46
C GLN A 22 -9.01 2.57 0.24
N GLN A 23 -8.52 1.94 1.30
CA GLN A 23 -7.22 2.28 1.88
C GLN A 23 -6.13 1.66 1.01
N ASP A 24 -5.43 2.50 0.24
CA ASP A 24 -4.18 2.08 -0.38
C ASP A 24 -3.07 1.99 0.67
N PRO A 25 -2.17 1.00 0.55
CA PRO A 25 -1.05 0.88 1.46
C PRO A 25 -0.15 2.12 1.36
N GLN A 26 -0.01 2.82 2.49
CA GLN A 26 0.77 4.05 2.59
C GLN A 26 2.20 3.75 3.05
N PHE A 27 3.17 4.10 2.22
CA PHE A 27 4.60 3.94 2.53
C PHE A 27 5.23 5.29 2.86
N THR A 28 5.92 5.39 4.00
CA THR A 28 6.74 6.57 4.35
C THR A 28 8.07 6.58 3.59
N GLN A 29 8.54 5.43 3.09
CA GLN A 29 9.79 5.29 2.34
C GLN A 29 9.60 5.45 0.83
N PHE A 30 8.84 6.47 0.42
CA PHE A 30 8.56 6.78 -1.00
C PHE A 30 9.82 6.79 -1.87
N PHE A 31 10.95 7.28 -1.33
CA PHE A 31 12.22 7.36 -2.05
C PHE A 31 12.72 5.99 -2.55
N ASN A 32 12.44 4.92 -1.80
CA ASN A 32 12.90 3.56 -2.09
C ASN A 32 11.90 2.75 -2.93
N THR A 33 10.70 3.28 -3.18
CA THR A 33 9.61 2.61 -3.92
C THR A 33 9.06 3.48 -5.06
N ARG A 34 9.87 4.36 -5.63
CA ARG A 34 9.48 5.28 -6.72
C ARG A 34 8.86 4.57 -7.93
N LEU A 35 9.33 3.36 -8.23
CA LEU A 35 8.83 2.55 -9.35
C LEU A 35 7.33 2.24 -9.23
N MET A 36 6.81 2.07 -8.01
CA MET A 36 5.38 1.81 -7.79
C MET A 36 4.48 3.01 -8.12
N TYR A 37 5.01 4.22 -7.98
CA TYR A 37 4.25 5.46 -8.17
C TYR A 37 4.45 6.05 -9.56
N ASN A 38 5.65 5.89 -10.14
CA ASN A 38 5.99 6.43 -11.44
C ASN A 38 6.67 5.36 -12.31
N PRO A 39 5.97 4.78 -13.30
CA PRO A 39 6.58 3.81 -14.20
C PRO A 39 7.68 4.41 -15.08
N ALA A 40 7.67 5.72 -15.33
CA ALA A 40 8.72 6.38 -16.11
C ALA A 40 10.07 6.44 -15.37
N TYR A 41 10.08 6.09 -14.08
CA TYR A 41 11.29 5.98 -13.28
C TYR A 41 12.09 4.70 -13.60
N ALA A 42 11.46 3.67 -14.17
CA ALA A 42 12.11 2.40 -14.49
C ALA A 42 13.34 2.64 -15.38
N GLY A 43 14.53 2.20 -14.93
CA GLY A 43 15.76 2.35 -15.73
C GLY A 43 16.34 3.76 -15.79
N THR A 44 15.88 4.71 -14.97
CA THR A 44 16.48 6.06 -14.90
C THR A 44 17.92 6.05 -14.36
N ASN A 45 18.26 5.07 -13.52
CA ASN A 45 19.59 4.91 -12.94
C ASN A 45 20.63 4.30 -13.92
N GLN A 46 20.25 4.03 -15.17
CA GLN A 46 21.10 3.43 -16.21
C GLN A 46 21.80 2.11 -15.80
N ALA A 47 21.26 1.42 -14.81
CA ALA A 47 21.79 0.18 -14.25
C ALA A 47 20.65 -0.81 -13.99
N ILE A 48 21.03 -2.02 -13.54
CA ILE A 48 20.08 -2.97 -12.97
C ILE A 48 20.00 -2.70 -11.46
N CYS A 49 18.81 -2.41 -10.95
CA CYS A 49 18.57 -2.08 -9.56
C CYS A 49 17.52 -3.02 -8.96
N PHE A 50 17.76 -3.42 -7.71
CA PHE A 50 16.85 -4.23 -6.91
C PHE A 50 16.62 -3.51 -5.58
N SER A 51 15.37 -3.37 -5.17
CA SER A 51 15.00 -2.77 -3.88
C SER A 51 13.97 -3.63 -3.18
N ALA A 52 14.24 -4.01 -1.94
CA ALA A 52 13.31 -4.76 -1.10
C ALA A 52 12.99 -3.97 0.16
N LEU A 53 11.72 -3.90 0.53
CA LEU A 53 11.23 -3.22 1.71
C LEU A 53 10.31 -4.16 2.47
N TYR A 54 10.61 -4.37 3.75
CA TYR A 54 9.74 -5.11 4.65
C TYR A 54 9.41 -4.24 5.86
N ARG A 55 8.12 -4.11 6.15
CA ARG A 55 7.60 -3.31 7.25
C ARG A 55 6.70 -4.17 8.11
N GLN A 56 6.95 -4.15 9.41
CA GLN A 56 6.08 -4.75 10.41
C GLN A 56 5.74 -3.68 11.44
N GLN A 57 4.45 -3.53 11.75
CA GLN A 57 3.97 -2.63 12.80
C GLN A 57 3.45 -3.43 13.99
N TRP A 58 3.33 -2.83 15.18
CA TRP A 58 2.72 -3.45 16.37
C TRP A 58 3.32 -4.83 16.68
N VAL A 59 4.65 -4.90 16.69
CA VAL A 59 5.41 -6.12 16.95
C VAL A 59 4.88 -6.74 18.26
N GLN A 60 4.61 -8.05 18.25
CA GLN A 60 4.00 -8.85 19.33
C GLN A 60 2.47 -8.97 19.37
N PHE A 61 1.72 -8.26 18.53
CA PHE A 61 0.26 -8.50 18.41
C PHE A 61 -0.04 -9.60 17.37
N PRO A 62 -0.88 -10.61 17.69
CA PRO A 62 -1.36 -11.57 16.70
C PRO A 62 -2.22 -10.84 15.65
N GLY A 63 -1.90 -11.04 14.37
CA GLY A 63 -2.55 -10.32 13.26
C GLY A 63 -1.95 -8.93 12.96
N ALA A 64 -0.79 -8.61 13.53
CA ALA A 64 -0.09 -7.35 13.29
C ALA A 64 0.12 -7.05 11.79
N PRO A 65 0.01 -5.78 11.35
CA PRO A 65 0.17 -5.40 9.96
C PRO A 65 1.60 -5.68 9.45
N LYS A 66 1.69 -6.36 8.32
CA LYS A 66 2.95 -6.73 7.66
C LYS A 66 2.84 -6.40 6.18
N THR A 67 3.79 -5.60 5.69
CA THR A 67 3.86 -5.20 4.29
C THR A 67 5.23 -5.50 3.73
N GLY A 68 5.30 -6.27 2.65
CA GLY A 68 6.50 -6.54 1.89
C GLY A 68 6.38 -5.99 0.48
N VAL A 69 7.42 -5.32 0.01
CA VAL A 69 7.53 -4.80 -1.36
C VAL A 69 8.88 -5.22 -1.93
N PHE A 70 8.86 -5.69 -3.17
CA PHE A 70 10.05 -5.97 -3.96
C PHE A 70 9.93 -5.24 -5.30
N ASN A 71 10.93 -4.42 -5.60
CA ASN A 71 11.05 -3.68 -6.84
C ASN A 71 12.29 -4.12 -7.59
N PHE A 72 12.16 -4.22 -8.90
CA PHE A 72 13.22 -4.48 -9.85
C PHE A 72 13.11 -3.45 -10.96
N ASP A 73 14.21 -2.82 -11.34
CA ASP A 73 14.27 -1.99 -12.53
C ASP A 73 15.58 -2.19 -13.28
N MET A 74 15.51 -2.05 -14.60
CA MET A 74 16.63 -2.23 -15.50
C MET A 74 16.55 -1.22 -16.64
N HIS A 75 17.68 -0.60 -16.95
CA HIS A 75 17.84 0.18 -18.17
C HIS A 75 18.48 -0.65 -19.28
N HIS A 76 17.83 -0.69 -20.45
CA HIS A 76 18.36 -1.34 -21.64
C HIS A 76 18.77 -0.29 -22.68
N THR A 77 20.05 0.08 -22.66
CA THR A 77 20.65 1.08 -23.57
C THR A 77 20.58 0.67 -25.04
N ALA A 78 20.75 -0.63 -25.35
CA ALA A 78 20.84 -1.10 -26.74
C ALA A 78 19.51 -1.08 -27.53
N LEU A 79 18.37 -0.82 -26.89
CA LEU A 79 17.05 -0.71 -27.55
C LEU A 79 16.55 0.75 -27.62
N GLY A 80 17.48 1.70 -27.65
CA GLY A 80 17.17 3.13 -27.69
C GLY A 80 16.58 3.64 -26.37
N GLY A 81 17.24 3.32 -25.26
CA GLY A 81 16.91 3.85 -23.93
C GLY A 81 15.55 3.38 -23.40
N ILE A 82 15.27 2.07 -23.44
CA ILE A 82 14.07 1.49 -22.83
C ILE A 82 14.38 1.08 -21.39
N GLY A 83 13.50 1.42 -20.46
CA GLY A 83 13.51 0.93 -19.09
C GLY A 83 12.44 -0.14 -18.88
N PHE A 84 12.78 -1.18 -18.14
CA PHE A 84 11.82 -2.19 -17.67
C PHE A 84 11.80 -2.17 -16.15
N GLY A 85 10.62 -2.36 -15.57
CA GLY A 85 10.46 -2.45 -14.14
C GLY A 85 9.40 -3.48 -13.76
N ALA A 86 9.56 -4.09 -12.60
CA ALA A 86 8.57 -4.95 -11.99
C ALA A 86 8.49 -4.64 -10.49
N SER A 87 7.28 -4.63 -9.96
CA SER A 87 7.02 -4.44 -8.54
C SER A 87 6.04 -5.50 -8.06
N ILE A 88 6.41 -6.21 -6.99
CA ILE A 88 5.52 -7.15 -6.31
C ILE A 88 5.33 -6.63 -4.89
N MET A 89 4.08 -6.54 -4.46
CA MET A 89 3.72 -6.14 -3.11
C MET A 89 2.80 -7.18 -2.49
N ASN A 90 3.05 -7.51 -1.23
CA ASN A 90 2.15 -8.28 -0.39
C ASN A 90 1.92 -7.50 0.90
N ASP A 91 0.69 -7.05 1.08
CA ASP A 91 0.23 -6.35 2.27
C ASP A 91 -0.75 -7.22 3.05
N GLN A 92 -0.56 -7.30 4.36
CA GLN A 92 -1.42 -8.03 5.28
C GLN A 92 -1.82 -7.09 6.42
N LEU A 93 -3.11 -6.83 6.54
CA LEU A 93 -3.71 -5.95 7.53
C LEU A 93 -4.79 -6.73 8.29
N GLY A 94 -4.40 -7.43 9.35
CA GLY A 94 -5.32 -8.28 10.12
C GLY A 94 -5.96 -9.37 9.26
N ALA A 95 -7.28 -9.27 9.06
CA ALA A 95 -8.08 -10.18 8.22
C ALA A 95 -7.97 -9.91 6.71
N ASP A 96 -7.49 -8.72 6.33
CA ASP A 96 -7.31 -8.32 4.93
C ASP A 96 -5.92 -8.71 4.44
N ARG A 97 -5.86 -9.30 3.25
CA ARG A 97 -4.61 -9.56 2.52
C ARG A 97 -4.72 -9.04 1.09
N THR A 98 -3.80 -8.17 0.71
CA THR A 98 -3.72 -7.62 -0.64
C THR A 98 -2.40 -8.01 -1.27
N TRP A 99 -2.46 -8.71 -2.39
CA TRP A 99 -1.30 -8.99 -3.21
C TRP A 99 -1.40 -8.20 -4.51
N SER A 100 -0.30 -7.58 -4.94
CA SER A 100 -0.25 -6.94 -6.24
C SER A 100 1.06 -7.24 -6.95
N ALA A 101 0.97 -7.33 -8.27
CA ALA A 101 2.10 -7.44 -9.15
C ALA A 101 1.91 -6.45 -10.30
N ARG A 102 2.91 -5.61 -10.52
CA ARG A 102 2.90 -4.55 -11.53
C ARG A 102 4.16 -4.67 -12.38
N ALA A 103 4.02 -4.41 -13.66
CA ALA A 103 5.08 -4.35 -14.64
C ALA A 103 5.05 -2.98 -15.32
N ALA A 104 6.18 -2.29 -15.27
CA ALA A 104 6.37 -0.97 -15.83
C ALA A 104 7.30 -1.04 -17.05
N PHE A 105 6.95 -0.28 -18.07
CA PHE A 105 7.75 -0.08 -19.28
C PHE A 105 7.98 1.42 -19.45
N ALA A 106 9.23 1.84 -19.56
CA ALA A 106 9.62 3.22 -19.75
C ALA A 106 10.41 3.42 -21.05
N LYS A 107 10.25 4.58 -21.66
CA LYS A 107 11.03 5.02 -22.82
C LYS A 107 11.66 6.37 -22.50
N HIS A 108 12.98 6.43 -22.59
CA HIS A 108 13.77 7.64 -22.35
C HIS A 108 14.19 8.25 -23.69
N PHE A 109 13.77 9.49 -23.93
CA PHE A 109 14.12 10.31 -25.07
C PHE A 109 15.15 11.35 -24.65
N GLN A 110 16.25 11.45 -25.39
CA GLN A 110 17.25 12.49 -25.18
C GLN A 110 16.82 13.73 -25.98
N LEU A 111 16.60 14.86 -25.31
CA LEU A 111 16.24 16.14 -25.91
C LEU A 111 17.47 17.07 -25.92
N GLY A 112 17.73 17.67 -27.08
CA GLY A 112 18.78 18.66 -27.31
C GLY A 112 20.00 18.09 -28.02
N GLY A 113 20.55 18.83 -28.98
CA GLY A 113 21.68 18.42 -29.84
C GLY A 113 22.97 18.02 -29.10
N ASN A 114 23.07 18.28 -27.79
CA ASN A 114 24.16 17.87 -26.91
C ASN A 114 23.73 16.94 -25.75
N GLY A 115 22.49 16.44 -25.72
CA GLY A 115 22.03 15.46 -24.73
C GLY A 115 21.75 16.00 -23.31
N ASN A 116 21.59 17.32 -23.13
CA ASN A 116 21.42 17.95 -21.81
C ASN A 116 20.06 17.73 -21.13
N GLY A 117 19.07 17.12 -21.81
CA GLY A 117 17.76 16.83 -21.23
C GLY A 117 17.31 15.41 -21.54
N ILE A 118 16.74 14.72 -20.56
CA ILE A 118 16.13 13.39 -20.76
C ILE A 118 14.64 13.51 -20.42
N PHE A 119 13.79 13.26 -21.41
CA PHE A 119 12.36 13.13 -21.23
C PHE A 119 11.99 11.65 -21.16
N SER A 120 11.18 11.25 -20.19
CA SER A 120 10.85 9.83 -19.99
C SER A 120 9.35 9.65 -19.96
N LEU A 121 8.85 8.69 -20.75
CA LEU A 121 7.46 8.25 -20.73
C LEU A 121 7.39 6.85 -20.16
N GLY A 122 6.40 6.57 -19.31
CA GLY A 122 6.22 5.27 -18.69
C GLY A 122 4.78 4.79 -18.79
N LEU A 123 4.61 3.50 -18.99
CA LEU A 123 3.36 2.77 -18.91
C LEU A 123 3.48 1.69 -17.86
N ASP A 124 2.43 1.48 -17.07
CA ASP A 124 2.37 0.44 -16.07
C ASP A 124 1.14 -0.43 -16.31
N ALA A 125 1.28 -1.73 -16.10
CA ALA A 125 0.18 -2.67 -16.08
C ALA A 125 0.35 -3.62 -14.91
N GLY A 126 -0.73 -3.94 -14.21
CA GLY A 126 -0.65 -4.82 -13.05
C GLY A 126 -1.96 -5.46 -12.66
N ILE A 127 -1.84 -6.43 -11.77
CA ILE A 127 -2.95 -7.14 -11.16
C ILE A 127 -2.94 -6.89 -9.65
N ILE A 128 -4.13 -6.74 -9.09
CA ILE A 128 -4.33 -6.57 -7.66
C ILE A 128 -5.34 -7.62 -7.24
N GLN A 129 -4.96 -8.45 -6.28
CA GLN A 129 -5.80 -9.46 -5.69
C GLN A 129 -5.99 -9.15 -4.21
N LYS A 130 -7.22 -8.76 -3.86
CA LYS A 130 -7.61 -8.53 -2.47
C LYS A 130 -8.40 -9.73 -1.95
N GLN A 131 -8.01 -10.21 -0.78
CA GLN A 131 -8.66 -11.29 -0.05
C GLN A 131 -9.02 -10.80 1.34
N ILE A 132 -10.21 -11.18 1.81
CA ILE A 132 -10.69 -10.87 3.16
C ILE A 132 -11.04 -12.20 3.80
N ASN A 133 -10.35 -12.55 4.89
CA ASN A 133 -10.68 -13.74 5.65
C ASN A 133 -11.65 -13.37 6.79
N GLY A 134 -12.91 -13.80 6.68
CA GLY A 134 -14.00 -13.45 7.58
C GLY A 134 -13.98 -14.14 8.95
N THR A 135 -12.88 -14.78 9.36
CA THR A 135 -12.70 -15.21 10.76
C THR A 135 -12.49 -13.99 11.65
N TRP A 136 -13.60 -13.30 11.95
CA TRP A 136 -13.71 -12.31 12.99
C TRP A 136 -13.51 -12.99 14.34
N VAL A 137 -12.27 -12.95 14.85
CA VAL A 137 -12.03 -13.24 16.26
C VAL A 137 -12.33 -11.95 17.01
N ALA A 138 -13.57 -11.81 17.47
CA ALA A 138 -13.91 -10.74 18.39
C ALA A 138 -13.00 -10.85 19.63
N PRO A 139 -12.29 -9.79 20.04
CA PRO A 139 -11.52 -9.79 21.27
C PRO A 139 -12.44 -9.63 22.48
N GLN A 140 -13.56 -10.37 22.55
CA GLN A 140 -14.48 -10.32 23.68
C GLN A 140 -15.15 -11.68 23.88
N THR A 141 -14.44 -12.61 24.51
CA THR A 141 -15.07 -13.66 25.34
C THR A 141 -14.80 -13.46 26.83
N LEU A 142 -14.22 -12.32 27.22
CA LEU A 142 -13.99 -11.96 28.61
C LEU A 142 -14.94 -10.82 28.97
N ILE A 143 -15.90 -11.12 29.85
CA ILE A 143 -16.55 -10.14 30.71
C ILE A 143 -15.42 -9.33 31.33
N ASP A 144 -15.31 -8.06 30.94
CA ASP A 144 -14.32 -7.12 31.47
C ASP A 144 -14.57 -6.97 32.99
N PRO A 145 -13.69 -7.47 33.86
CA PRO A 145 -13.90 -7.42 35.31
C PRO A 145 -13.89 -5.99 35.86
N SER A 146 -13.46 -5.00 35.05
CA SER A 146 -13.41 -3.59 35.44
C SER A 146 -14.69 -2.81 35.14
N ILE A 147 -15.65 -3.42 34.43
CA ILE A 147 -16.98 -2.84 34.20
C ILE A 147 -18.00 -3.63 35.03
N PRO A 148 -18.46 -3.09 36.17
CA PRO A 148 -19.48 -3.75 36.98
C PRO A 148 -20.78 -3.88 36.17
N SER A 149 -21.22 -5.10 35.90
CA SER A 149 -22.45 -5.37 35.12
C SER A 149 -23.75 -5.18 35.91
N ASN A 150 -23.67 -4.62 37.13
CA ASN A 150 -24.81 -4.30 37.96
C ASN A 150 -24.74 -2.81 38.27
N GLY A 151 -25.78 -2.06 37.89
CA GLY A 151 -25.91 -0.63 38.11
C GLY A 151 -25.81 -0.25 39.59
N GLY A 152 -24.57 -0.08 40.07
CA GLY A 152 -24.21 0.39 41.39
C GLY A 152 -23.38 1.66 41.24
N THR A 153 -23.93 2.75 41.74
CA THR A 153 -23.38 4.10 41.74
C THR A 153 -21.99 4.18 42.38
N GLY A 154 -21.04 4.70 41.58
CA GLY A 154 -19.89 5.52 41.95
C GLY A 154 -19.06 5.16 43.19
N GLU A 155 -17.80 4.74 42.97
CA GLU A 155 -16.71 5.06 43.90
C GLU A 155 -15.46 5.53 43.16
N VAL A 156 -14.88 6.57 43.76
CA VAL A 156 -13.91 7.52 43.24
C VAL A 156 -12.49 6.97 43.30
N TRP A 157 -11.67 7.35 42.32
CA TRP A 157 -10.22 7.12 42.24
C TRP A 157 -9.50 7.23 43.59
N LYS A 158 -8.85 6.16 44.05
CA LYS A 158 -7.90 6.21 45.17
C LYS A 158 -6.47 6.20 44.63
N TYR A 159 -5.80 7.35 44.69
CA TYR A 159 -4.36 7.44 44.51
C TYR A 159 -3.65 6.78 45.71
N ASN A 160 -2.75 5.84 45.42
CA ASN A 160 -1.92 5.17 46.42
C ASN A 160 -0.76 6.08 46.84
N THR A 161 -0.85 6.65 48.04
CA THR A 161 0.29 7.26 48.74
C THR A 161 0.68 6.34 49.88
N GLN A 162 1.70 5.49 49.69
CA GLN A 162 2.43 4.91 50.82
C GLN A 162 3.93 5.12 50.64
N THR A 163 4.43 5.75 51.69
CA THR A 163 5.69 6.44 51.92
C THR A 163 6.84 5.45 52.14
N LEU A 164 8.00 5.76 51.56
CA LEU A 164 9.30 5.18 51.87
C LEU A 164 9.62 5.31 53.37
N VAL A 165 10.03 4.22 54.01
CA VAL A 165 10.74 4.24 55.29
C VAL A 165 11.97 3.34 55.17
N TRP A 166 13.13 3.93 55.43
CA TRP A 166 14.43 3.26 55.56
C TRP A 166 14.61 2.75 56.98
N THR A 167 15.14 1.53 57.10
CA THR A 167 16.14 1.12 58.10
C THR A 167 17.01 0.04 57.47
#